data_AF-A0A9W6KA73-F1
#
_entry.id   AF-A0A9W6KA73-F1
#
_cell.length_a   1.000
_cell.length_b   1.000
_cell.length_c   1.000
_cell.angle_alpha   90.00
_cell.angle_beta   90.00
_cell.angle_gamma   90.00
#
_symmetry.space_group_name_H-M   'P 1'
#
loop_
_entity.id
_entity.type
_entity.pdbx_description
1 polymer ?
#
loop_
_entity_poly.entity_id
_entity_poly.type
_entity_poly.pdbx_seq_one_letter_code
_entity_poly.pdbx_strand_id
1 'polypeptide(L)' 'MVLELSKPDEVVALICNRLRHERLALKMTQSDVAARAGISAGTLSNLGVA' A
#
# COMPACT_ATOMS: atom_id res chain seq x y z
N MET A 1 19.42 -5.90 -20.62
CA MET A 1 18.25 -6.05 -19.74
C MET A 1 18.70 -5.70 -18.34
N VAL A 2 18.47 -4.47 -17.91
CA VAL A 2 18.86 -4.02 -16.56
C VAL A 2 17.78 -4.50 -15.60
N LEU A 3 18.17 -5.28 -14.59
CA LEU A 3 17.31 -5.50 -13.43
C LEU A 3 17.40 -4.25 -12.56
N GLU A 4 16.44 -3.35 -12.70
CA GLU A 4 16.30 -2.24 -11.76
C GLU A 4 15.71 -2.79 -10.47
N LEU A 5 16.56 -2.92 -9.46
CA LEU A 5 16.14 -3.22 -8.10
C LEU A 5 15.49 -1.95 -7.54
N SER A 6 14.15 -1.94 -7.49
CA SER A 6 13.41 -0.89 -6.81
C SER A 6 13.81 -0.86 -5.34
N LYS A 7 14.04 0.35 -4.82
CA LYS A 7 14.30 0.49 -3.38
C LYS A 7 13.08 0.00 -2.59
N PRO A 8 13.27 -0.54 -1.37
CA PRO A 8 12.16 -0.95 -0.53
C PRO A 8 11.09 0.14 -0.38
N ASP A 9 11.52 1.40 -0.24
CA ASP A 9 10.64 2.57 -0.16
C ASP A 9 9.82 2.82 -1.43
N GLU A 10 10.40 2.58 -2.61
CA GLU A 10 9.70 2.73 -3.89
C GLU A 10 8.61 1.65 -4.03
N VAL A 11 8.91 0.42 -3.61
CA VAL A 11 7.94 -0.70 -3.58
C VAL A 11 6.81 -0.39 -2.59
N VAL A 12 7.17 0.12 -1.40
CA VAL A 12 6.23 0.55 -0.37
C VAL A 12 5.30 1.65 -0.88
N ALA A 13 5.83 2.69 -1.53
CA ALA A 13 5.05 3.78 -2.10
C ALA A 13 4.07 3.27 -3.18
N LEU A 14 4.52 2.34 -4.03
CA LEU A 14 3.70 1.72 -5.07
C LEU A 14 2.53 0.92 -4.48
N ILE A 15 2.80 0.14 -3.43
CA ILE A 15 1.78 -0.62 -2.69
C ILE A 15 0.78 0.35 -2.04
N CYS A 16 1.25 1.36 -1.31
CA CYS A 16 0.39 2.39 -0.71
C CYS A 16 -0.51 3.07 -1.73
N ASN A 17 0.02 3.41 -2.91
CA ASN A 17 -0.74 4.10 -3.95
C ASN A 17 -1.83 3.19 -4.53
N ARG A 18 -1.50 1.91 -4.79
CA ARG A 18 -2.47 0.91 -5.25
C ARG A 18 -3.57 0.68 -4.23
N LEU A 19 -3.22 0.54 -2.95
CA LEU A 19 -4.18 0.34 -1.87
C LEU A 19 -5.08 1.55 -1.66
N ARG A 20 -4.54 2.76 -1.77
CA ARG A 20 -5.34 4.00 -1.74
C ARG A 20 -6.29 4.08 -2.92
N HIS A 21 -5.86 3.67 -4.11
CA HIS A 21 -6.68 3.62 -5.31
C HIS A 21 -7.82 2.59 -5.17
N GLU A 22 -7.52 1.39 -4.71
CA GLU A 22 -8.54 0.36 -4.42
C GLU A 22 -9.54 0.84 -3.36
N ARG A 23 -9.07 1.51 -2.30
CA ARG A 23 -9.93 2.11 -1.28
C ARG A 23 -10.98 3.05 -1.89
N LEU A 24 -10.53 3.97 -2.76
CA LEU A 24 -11.39 4.97 -3.39
C LEU A 24 -12.34 4.33 -4.42
N ALA A 25 -11.85 3.38 -5.21
CA ALA A 25 -12.63 2.70 -6.24
C ALA A 25 -13.71 1.78 -5.66
N LEU A 26 -13.42 1.09 -4.55
CA LEU A 26 -14.31 0.10 -3.94
C LEU A 26 -15.04 0.60 -2.69
N LYS A 27 -14.86 1.88 -2.31
CA LYS A 27 -15.39 2.47 -1.06
C LYS A 27 -15.05 1.64 0.19
N MET A 28 -13.88 1.00 0.18
CA MET A 28 -13.43 0.13 1.25
C MET A 28 -12.92 0.95 2.44
N THR A 29 -13.01 0.40 3.66
CA THR A 29 -12.39 1.00 4.84
C THR A 29 -10.88 0.69 4.87
N GLN A 30 -10.13 1.41 5.69
CA GLN A 30 -8.69 1.19 5.84
C GLN A 30 -8.37 -0.24 6.30
N SER A 31 -9.23 -0.82 7.13
CA SER A 31 -9.16 -2.20 7.62
C SER A 31 -9.39 -3.22 6.52
N ASP A 32 -10.36 -2.98 5.63
CA ASP A 32 -10.69 -3.90 4.53
C ASP A 32 -9.54 -3.97 3.50
N VAL A 33 -8.95 -2.81 3.18
CA VAL A 33 -7.82 -2.72 2.26
C VAL A 33 -6.55 -3.34 2.87
N ALA A 34 -6.32 -3.16 4.18
CA ALA A 34 -5.21 -3.78 4.89
C ALA A 34 -5.34 -5.32 4.92
N ALA A 35 -6.53 -5.83 5.25
CA ALA A 35 -6.83 -7.26 5.24
C ALA A 35 -6.63 -7.89 3.85
N ARG A 36 -7.05 -7.19 2.79
CA ARG A 36 -6.91 -7.63 1.40
C ARG A 36 -5.46 -7.62 0.90
N ALA A 37 -4.65 -6.72 1.43
CA ALA A 37 -3.22 -6.62 1.14
C ALA A 37 -2.34 -7.52 2.01
N GLY A 38 -2.93 -8.21 3.00
CA GLY A 38 -2.19 -9.05 3.93
C GLY A 38 -1.26 -8.28 4.87
N ILE A 39 -1.51 -6.98 5.07
CA ILE A 39 -0.72 -6.12 5.96
C ILE A 39 -1.58 -5.60 7.11
N SER A 40 -0.97 -5.31 8.25
CA SER A 40 -1.73 -4.78 9.39
C SER A 40 -2.27 -3.38 9.08
N ALA A 41 -3.49 -3.08 9.53
CA ALA A 41 -4.07 -1.74 9.38
C ALA A 41 -3.19 -0.66 10.04
N GLY A 42 -2.50 -1.00 11.14
CA GLY A 42 -1.53 -0.12 11.80
C GLY A 42 -0.31 0.18 10.92
N THR A 43 0.18 -0.81 10.16
CA THR A 43 1.25 -0.60 9.17
C THR A 43 0.77 0.32 8.04
N LEU A 44 -0.44 0.10 7.51
CA LEU A 44 -1.01 0.96 6.47
C LEU A 44 -1.18 2.41 6.92
N SER A 45 -1.54 2.64 8.20
CA SER A 45 -1.62 3.98 8.82
C SER A 45 -0.26 4.65 8.93
N ASN A 46 0.77 3.92 9.35
CA ASN A 46 2.13 4.45 9.51
C ASN A 46 2.81 4.72 8.16
N LEU A 47 2.48 3.94 7.13
CA LEU A 47 3.03 4.04 5.77
C LEU A 47 2.49 5.25 5.00
N GLY A 48 1.36 5.83 5.43
CA GLY A 48 0.82 7.07 4.87
C GLY A 48 1.42 8.35 5.46
N VAL A 49 2.35 8.24 6.42
CA VAL A 49 2.90 9.35 7.21
C VAL A 49 4.43 9.48 7.07
N ALA A 50 5.09 8.56 6.36
CA ALA A 50 6.53 8.64 6.05
C ALA A 50 6.76 9.09 4.60
#